data_AF-A0A5N6X3H1-F1
#
_entry.id   AF-A0A5N6X3H1-F1
#
_cell.length_a   1.000
_cell.length_b   1.000
_cell.length_c   1.000
_cell.angle_alpha   90.00
_cell.angle_beta   90.00
_cell.angle_gamma   90.00
#
_symmetry.space_group_name_H-M   'P 1'
#
loop_
_entity.id
_entity.type
_entity.pdbx_description
1 polymer ?
#
loop_
_entity_poly.entity_id
_entity_poly.type
_entity_poly.pdbx_seq_one_letter_code
_entity_poly.pdbx_strand_id
1 'polypeptide(L)'
;MANSSLSTPRNFSTEGFDIIDKSETVEEESLPNYDPMVFYPVKIGEVLNNRYQIVGKLGYGTSSTVLLGRDLREQRYKDLKSSQQLHQSPKRLKSMTI
;
A
#
# COMPACT_ATOMS: atom_id res chain seq x y z
N MET A 1 -2.83 -32.91 -1.50
CA MET A 1 -3.13 -31.65 -0.76
C MET A 1 -1.86 -30.82 -0.78
N ALA A 2 -1.77 -29.76 -1.59
CA ALA A 2 -0.54 -28.96 -1.69
C ALA A 2 -0.37 -28.10 -0.43
N ASN A 3 0.72 -28.31 0.29
CA ASN A 3 1.18 -27.42 1.36
C ASN A 3 1.69 -26.11 0.71
N SER A 4 0.81 -25.15 0.44
CA SER A 4 1.26 -23.85 -0.06
C SER A 4 1.97 -23.09 1.07
N SER A 5 3.24 -23.38 1.31
CA SER A 5 4.11 -22.57 2.16
C SER A 5 4.14 -21.16 1.58
N LEU A 6 3.76 -20.16 2.38
CA LEU A 6 3.97 -18.77 2.04
C LEU A 6 5.48 -18.52 1.95
N SER A 7 5.91 -17.85 0.89
CA SER A 7 7.29 -17.37 0.82
C SER A 7 7.55 -16.30 1.87
N THR A 8 8.78 -16.23 2.35
CA THR A 8 9.19 -15.23 3.34
C THR A 8 9.10 -13.82 2.74
N PRO A 9 8.56 -12.84 3.49
CA PRO A 9 8.63 -11.43 3.10
C PRO A 9 10.07 -10.99 2.88
N ARG A 10 10.28 -10.11 1.90
CA ARG A 10 11.57 -9.47 1.66
C ARG A 10 11.91 -8.52 2.80
N ASN A 11 13.19 -8.47 3.15
CA ASN A 11 13.71 -7.41 4.02
C ASN A 11 14.07 -6.21 3.14
N PHE A 12 13.60 -5.02 3.51
CA PHE A 12 13.95 -3.77 2.85
C PHE A 12 14.91 -3.00 3.76
N SER A 13 16.03 -2.55 3.19
CA SER A 13 16.94 -1.65 3.91
C SER A 13 16.21 -0.36 4.25
N THR A 14 16.35 0.08 5.51
CA THR A 14 15.91 1.42 5.94
C THR A 14 17.00 2.48 5.77
N GLU A 15 18.16 2.09 5.25
CA GLU A 15 19.34 2.93 5.04
C GLU A 15 19.69 3.03 3.55
N GLY A 16 20.40 4.11 3.19
CA GLY A 16 20.84 4.36 1.81
C GLY A 16 19.86 5.16 0.95
N PHE A 17 18.90 5.86 1.57
CA PHE A 17 17.95 6.75 0.92
C PHE A 17 17.91 8.09 1.63
N ASP A 18 17.68 9.16 0.87
CA ASP A 18 17.47 10.49 1.43
C ASP A 18 16.11 10.56 2.12
N ILE A 19 16.10 11.13 3.32
CA ILE A 19 14.86 11.39 4.06
C ILE A 19 14.29 12.71 3.56
N ILE A 20 13.09 12.65 2.98
CA ILE A 20 12.34 13.84 2.59
C ILE A 20 11.89 14.58 3.86
N ASP A 21 12.06 15.91 3.88
CA ASP A 21 11.58 16.73 4.98
C ASP A 21 10.04 16.64 5.07
N LYS A 22 9.50 16.49 6.27
CA LYS A 22 8.04 16.37 6.49
C LYS A 22 7.25 17.62 6.07
N SER A 23 7.93 18.75 5.87
CA SER A 23 7.32 19.98 5.35
C SER A 23 7.17 19.98 3.82
N GLU A 24 7.86 19.09 3.11
CA GLU A 24 7.67 18.91 1.67
C GLU A 24 6.38 18.12 1.42
N THR A 25 5.50 18.68 0.60
CA THR A 25 4.27 17.99 0.19
C THR A 25 4.62 16.82 -0.71
N VAL A 26 4.23 15.62 -0.33
CA VAL A 26 4.30 14.49 -1.26
C VAL A 26 3.20 14.60 -2.31
N GLU A 27 3.34 13.90 -3.42
CA GLU A 27 2.52 14.14 -4.62
C GLU A 27 1.00 14.07 -4.37
N GLU A 28 0.54 13.15 -3.51
CA GLU A 28 -0.89 13.05 -3.12
C GLU A 28 -1.37 14.25 -2.29
N GLU A 29 -0.49 14.87 -1.50
CA GLU A 29 -0.79 16.04 -0.66
C GLU A 29 -0.99 17.32 -1.50
N SER A 30 -0.57 17.31 -2.76
CA SER A 30 -0.85 18.41 -3.70
C SER A 30 -2.30 18.42 -4.22
N LEU A 31 -3.09 17.38 -3.94
CA LEU A 31 -4.47 17.29 -4.41
C LEU A 31 -5.38 18.25 -3.62
N PRO A 32 -6.28 19.01 -4.29
CA PRO A 32 -7.15 20.00 -3.63
C PRO A 32 -8.03 19.45 -2.50
N ASN A 33 -8.33 18.15 -2.55
CA ASN A 33 -9.18 17.45 -1.59
C ASN A 33 -8.41 16.38 -0.80
N TYR A 34 -7.09 16.52 -0.67
CA TYR A 34 -6.30 15.62 0.16
C TYR A 34 -6.74 15.74 1.62
N ASP A 35 -7.14 14.61 2.21
CA ASP A 35 -7.36 14.49 3.64
C ASP A 35 -6.55 13.28 4.16
N PRO A 36 -5.53 13.52 5.01
CA PRO A 36 -4.68 12.45 5.54
C PRO A 36 -5.46 11.46 6.43
N MET A 37 -6.65 11.81 6.94
CA MET A 37 -7.49 10.89 7.73
C MET A 37 -8.19 9.83 6.88
N VAL A 38 -8.40 10.09 5.59
CA VAL A 38 -9.06 9.14 4.66
C VAL A 38 -8.08 8.45 3.72
N PHE A 39 -6.84 8.94 3.67
CA PHE A 39 -5.75 8.28 2.96
C PHE A 39 -5.14 7.15 3.79
N TYR A 40 -4.87 6.03 3.13
CA TYR A 40 -4.14 4.94 3.76
C TYR A 40 -2.63 5.22 3.72
N PRO A 41 -1.94 5.37 4.87
CA PRO A 41 -0.49 5.53 4.87
C PRO A 41 0.17 4.20 4.50
N VAL A 42 0.55 4.06 3.22
CA VAL A 42 1.16 2.85 2.70
C VAL A 42 2.61 2.74 3.19
N LYS A 43 2.98 1.60 3.78
CA LYS A 43 4.35 1.32 4.22
C LYS A 43 4.98 0.24 3.34
N ILE A 44 6.12 0.54 2.74
CA ILE A 44 6.92 -0.48 2.03
C ILE A 44 7.32 -1.58 3.02
N GLY A 45 7.19 -2.83 2.60
CA GLY A 45 7.44 -4.01 3.42
C GLY A 45 6.23 -4.50 4.21
N GLU A 46 5.15 -3.71 4.34
CA GLU A 46 3.91 -4.14 5.01
C GLU A 46 3.29 -5.35 4.28
N VAL A 47 2.79 -6.32 5.05
CA VAL A 47 2.11 -7.51 4.51
C VAL A 47 0.60 -7.39 4.72
N LEU A 48 -0.13 -7.20 3.62
CA LEU A 48 -1.58 -7.09 3.60
C LEU A 48 -2.23 -8.47 3.45
N ASN A 49 -3.29 -8.70 4.23
CA ASN A 49 -4.04 -9.97 4.28
C ASN A 49 -3.13 -11.21 4.43
N ASN A 50 -2.00 -11.06 5.15
CA ASN A 50 -0.99 -12.11 5.34
C ASN A 50 -0.48 -12.74 4.03
N ARG A 51 -0.60 -12.03 2.89
CA ARG A 51 -0.31 -12.57 1.56
C ARG A 51 0.44 -11.61 0.66
N TYR A 52 0.11 -10.33 0.68
CA TYR A 52 0.69 -9.38 -0.26
C TYR A 52 1.65 -8.45 0.44
N GLN A 53 2.94 -8.61 0.18
CA GLN A 53 3.93 -7.67 0.67
C GLN A 53 3.98 -6.45 -0.25
N ILE A 54 3.76 -5.24 0.28
CA ILE A 54 3.93 -4.00 -0.47
C ILE A 54 5.41 -3.81 -0.79
N VAL A 55 5.72 -3.60 -2.07
CA VAL A 55 7.10 -3.39 -2.54
C VAL A 55 7.31 -2.01 -3.17
N GLY A 56 6.24 -1.29 -3.51
CA GLY A 56 6.33 0.04 -4.11
C GLY A 56 4.96 0.67 -4.36
N LYS A 57 4.96 1.98 -4.62
CA LYS A 57 3.81 2.72 -5.16
C LYS A 57 3.98 2.80 -6.68
N LEU A 58 2.91 2.50 -7.43
CA LEU A 58 2.89 2.58 -8.90
C LEU A 58 2.23 3.88 -9.39
N GLY A 59 1.32 4.44 -8.62
CA GLY A 59 0.65 5.68 -8.96
C GLY A 59 -0.42 6.08 -7.96
N TYR A 60 -0.98 7.26 -8.17
CA TYR A 60 -2.06 7.82 -7.36
C TYR A 60 -3.05 8.57 -8.26
N GLY A 61 -4.26 8.73 -7.76
CA GLY A 61 -5.30 9.56 -8.34
C GLY A 61 -6.17 10.16 -7.25
N THR A 62 -7.20 10.91 -7.64
CA THR A 62 -8.04 11.68 -6.72
C THR A 62 -8.57 10.87 -5.53
N SER A 63 -8.94 9.61 -5.74
CA SER A 63 -9.59 8.77 -4.73
C SER A 63 -8.93 7.41 -4.52
N SER A 64 -7.75 7.16 -5.09
CA SER A 64 -7.10 5.85 -4.97
C SER A 64 -5.60 5.89 -5.18
N THR A 65 -4.92 4.95 -4.54
CA THR A 65 -3.49 4.66 -4.73
C THR A 65 -3.34 3.27 -5.34
N VAL A 66 -2.46 3.13 -6.32
CA VAL A 66 -2.08 1.84 -6.91
C VAL A 66 -0.70 1.46 -6.40
N LEU A 67 -0.60 0.25 -5.85
CA LEU A 67 0.60 -0.28 -5.22
C LEU A 67 1.07 -1.53 -5.94
N LEU A 68 2.39 -1.73 -5.97
CA LEU A 68 2.97 -2.99 -6.38
C LEU A 68 3.06 -3.89 -5.14
N GLY A 69 2.41 -5.06 -5.21
CA GLY A 69 2.43 -6.07 -4.17
C GLY A 69 3.09 -7.36 -4.66
N ARG A 70 3.95 -7.97 -3.85
CA ARG A 70 4.44 -9.33 -4.07
C ARG A 70 3.50 -10.31 -3.38
N ASP A 71 2.82 -11.15 -4.16
CA ASP A 71 2.03 -12.27 -3.69
C ASP A 71 2.96 -13.34 -3.11
N LEU A 72 2.96 -13.50 -1.79
CA LEU A 72 3.83 -14.45 -1.10
C LEU A 72 3.42 -15.90 -1.35
N ARG A 73 2.18 -16.15 -1.80
CA ARG A 73 1.68 -17.49 -2.13
C ARG A 73 2.05 -17.91 -3.54
N GLU A 74 1.84 -17.02 -4.51
CA GLU A 74 2.13 -17.30 -5.93
C GLU A 74 3.54 -16.89 -6.35
N GLN A 75 4.25 -16.15 -5.49
CA GLN A 75 5.58 -15.57 -5.76
C GLN A 75 5.60 -14.66 -7.00
N ARG A 76 4.47 -14.00 -7.30
CA ARG A 76 4.29 -13.09 -8.43
C ARG A 76 3.99 -11.68 -7.96
N TYR A 77 4.26 -10.69 -8.80
CA TYR A 77 3.84 -9.31 -8.54
C TYR A 77 2.42 -9.07 -9.04
N LYS A 78 1.65 -8.30 -8.27
CA LYS A 78 0.29 -7.89 -8.59
C LYS A 78 0.11 -6.41 -8.25
N ASP A 79 -0.74 -5.76 -9.02
CA ASP A 79 -1.16 -4.40 -8.73
C ASP A 79 -2.27 -4.47 -7.68
N LEU A 80 -2.18 -3.62 -6.66
CA LEU A 80 -3.13 -3.56 -5.56
C LEU A 80 -3.74 -2.17 -5.53
N LYS A 81 -5.07 -2.09 -5.60
CA LYS A 81 -5.76 -0.80 -5.55
C LYS A 81 -6.31 -0.56 -4.15
N SER A 82 -5.88 0.53 -3.53
CA SER A 82 -6.45 1.06 -2.30
C SER A 82 -7.30 2.28 -2.63
N SER A 83 -8.61 2.18 -2.39
CA SER A 83 -9.54 3.30 -2.56
C SER A 83 -9.74 4.03 -1.23
N GLN A 84 -9.77 5.37 -1.26
CA GLN A 84 -10.20 6.17 -0.12
C GLN A 84 -11.69 5.95 0.12
N GLN A 85 -12.09 5.64 1.34
CA GLN A 85 -13.50 5.52 1.70
C GLN A 85 -13.99 6.87 2.24
N LEU A 86 -14.69 7.64 1.41
CA LEU A 86 -15.43 8.82 1.86
C LEU A 86 -16.55 8.36 2.83
N HIS A 87 -16.41 8.75 4.09
CA HIS A 87 -17.48 8.85 5.09
C HIS A 87 -18.61 7.80 5.01
N GLN A 88 -18.35 6.55 5.43
CA GLN A 88 -19.38 5.70 6.05
C GLN A 88 -18.79 4.94 7.24
N SER A 89 -19.27 5.31 8.44
CA SER A 89 -19.38 4.63 9.75
C SER A 89 -18.38 3.53 10.15
N PRO A 90 -17.97 3.47 11.44
CA PRO A 90 -16.83 2.69 11.88
C PRO A 90 -17.12 1.19 11.78
N LYS A 91 -16.08 0.45 11.39
CA LYS A 91 -16.03 -0.99 11.16
C LYS A 91 -16.56 -1.38 9.78
N ARG A 92 -15.68 -1.34 8.77
CA ARG A 92 -15.59 -2.43 7.80
C ARG A 92 -14.29 -2.40 7.00
N LEU A 93 -13.90 -3.62 6.64
CA LEU A 93 -12.66 -4.04 6.02
C LEU A 93 -12.26 -3.14 4.84
N LYS A 94 -11.00 -2.68 4.82
CA LYS A 94 -10.41 -1.99 3.66
C LYS A 94 -10.63 -2.86 2.43
N SER A 95 -11.47 -2.41 1.50
CA SER A 95 -11.70 -3.13 0.25
C SER A 95 -10.51 -2.92 -0.66
N MET A 96 -9.50 -3.77 -0.52
CA MET A 96 -8.41 -3.84 -1.48
C MET A 96 -8.76 -4.84 -2.57
N THR A 97 -8.97 -4.34 -3.78
CA THR A 97 -9.20 -5.16 -4.96
C THR A 97 -7.85 -5.43 -5.63
N ILE A 98 -7.62 -6.70 -5.96
CA ILE A 98 -6.45 -7.22 -6.69
C ILE A 98 -6.83 -7.36 -8.16
#